data_AF-A0A3C0TC28-F1
#
_entry.id   AF-A0A3C0TC28-F1
#
_cell.length_a   1.000
_cell.length_b   1.000
_cell.length_c   1.000
_cell.angle_alpha   90.00
_cell.angle_beta   90.00
_cell.angle_gamma   90.00
#
_symmetry.space_group_name_H-M   'P 1'
#
loop_
_entity.id
_entity.type
_entity.pdbx_description
1 polymer ?
#
loop_
_entity_poly.entity_id
_entity_poly.type
_entity_poly.pdbx_seq_one_letter_code
_entity_poly.pdbx_strand_id
1 'polypeptide(L)' 'MGDNMSKPLLAVTMGDPAGVGSEIVVKTFANAQIFDHAQPFVIGSVACLKQAARQTGISVEIEAVE' A
#
# COMPACT_ATOMS: atom_id res chain seq x y z
N MET A 1 -28.27 -5.09 -17.44
CA MET A 1 -27.67 -5.18 -16.08
C MET A 1 -26.28 -4.63 -16.19
N GLY A 2 -26.04 -3.41 -15.71
CA GLY A 2 -24.72 -2.81 -15.77
C GLY A 2 -23.82 -3.46 -14.72
N ASP A 3 -22.77 -4.15 -15.16
CA ASP A 3 -21.60 -4.38 -14.32
C ASP A 3 -20.99 -3.00 -14.06
N ASN A 4 -21.35 -2.41 -12.93
CA ASN A 4 -20.59 -1.32 -12.36
C ASN A 4 -19.30 -1.97 -11.84
N MET A 5 -18.37 -2.32 -12.74
CA MET A 5 -17.12 -3.02 -12.43
C MET A 5 -16.24 -2.08 -11.58
N SER A 6 -16.57 -1.98 -10.30
CA SER A 6 -15.70 -1.36 -9.30
C SER A 6 -14.36 -2.08 -9.35
N LYS A 7 -13.27 -1.32 -9.42
CA LYS A 7 -11.91 -1.85 -9.35
C LYS A 7 -11.81 -2.81 -8.15
N PRO A 8 -11.15 -3.97 -8.28
CA PRO A 8 -11.10 -4.98 -7.22
C PRO A 8 -10.48 -4.39 -5.95
N LEU A 9 -11.11 -4.66 -4.80
CA LEU A 9 -10.54 -4.37 -3.50
C LEU A 9 -9.42 -5.38 -3.21
N LEU A 10 -8.18 -4.91 -3.10
CA LEU A 10 -6.99 -5.76 -3.01
C LEU A 10 -6.29 -5.57 -1.67
N ALA A 11 -6.38 -6.58 -0.81
CA ALA A 11 -5.59 -6.63 0.43
C ALA A 11 -4.14 -7.01 0.10
N VAL A 12 -3.20 -6.14 0.45
CA VAL A 12 -1.75 -6.39 0.36
C VAL A 12 -1.22 -6.59 1.77
N THR A 13 -0.73 -7.79 2.08
CA THR A 13 -0.05 -8.01 3.36
C THR A 13 1.34 -7.38 3.31
N MET A 14 1.72 -6.66 4.36
CA MET A 14 3.04 -6.02 4.45
C MET A 14 4.20 -7.03 4.50
N GLY A 15 3.93 -8.23 5.02
CA GLY A 15 4.93 -9.26 5.27
C GLY A 15 5.68 -9.06 6.59
N ASP A 16 6.88 -9.65 6.69
CA ASP A 16 7.76 -9.53 7.85
C ASP A 16 8.38 -8.11 7.93
N PRO A 17 8.21 -7.38 9.05
CA PRO A 17 8.85 -6.07 9.28
C PRO A 17 10.38 -6.04 9.13
N ALA A 18 11.07 -7.16 9.35
CA ALA A 18 12.54 -7.24 9.21
C ALA A 18 12.99 -7.49 7.76
N GLY A 19 12.06 -7.84 6.87
CA GLY A 19 12.32 -7.96 5.43
C GLY A 19 12.12 -6.63 4.69
N VAL A 20 12.17 -6.69 3.35
CA VAL A 20 12.04 -5.51 2.46
C VAL A 20 10.60 -5.21 2.03
N GLY A 21 9.62 -5.94 2.56
CA GLY A 21 8.22 -5.87 2.13
C GLY A 21 7.62 -4.47 2.31
N SER A 22 7.94 -3.81 3.43
CA SER A 22 7.46 -2.46 3.74
C SER A 22 7.95 -1.43 2.72
N GLU A 23 9.22 -1.50 2.31
CA GLU A 23 9.78 -0.61 1.29
C GLU A 23 9.17 -0.87 -0.10
N ILE A 24 8.90 -2.13 -0.45
CA ILE A 24 8.22 -2.48 -1.69
C ILE A 24 6.79 -1.92 -1.69
N VAL A 25 6.05 -2.06 -0.59
CA VAL A 25 4.71 -1.50 -0.44
C VAL A 25 4.74 0.01 -0.65
N VAL A 26 5.61 0.72 0.06
CA VAL A 26 5.72 2.19 -0.08
C VAL A 26 6.05 2.60 -1.51
N LYS A 27 7.04 1.97 -2.14
CA LYS A 27 7.42 2.25 -3.54
C LYS A 27 6.28 1.98 -4.51
N THR A 28 5.53 0.91 -4.28
CA THR A 28 4.41 0.52 -5.13
C THR A 28 3.27 1.52 -5.01
N PHE A 29 2.88 1.88 -3.77
CA PHE A 29 1.80 2.84 -3.51
C PHE A 29 2.13 4.28 -3.91
N ALA A 30 3.41 4.61 -4.11
CA ALA A 30 3.81 5.89 -4.71
C ALA A 30 3.53 5.98 -6.22
N ASN A 31 3.30 4.86 -6.90
CA ASN A 31 2.92 4.85 -8.31
C ASN A 31 1.39 4.96 -8.45
N ALA A 32 0.89 6.14 -8.84
CA ALA A 32 -0.54 6.39 -9.02
C ALA A 32 -1.24 5.42 -10.00
N GLN A 33 -0.51 4.85 -10.98
CA GLN A 33 -1.10 3.94 -11.98
C GLN A 33 -1.63 2.64 -11.38
N ILE A 34 -1.16 2.21 -10.19
CA ILE A 34 -1.68 0.97 -9.57
C ILE A 34 -3.17 1.11 -9.22
N PHE A 35 -3.60 2.33 -8.89
CA PHE A 35 -4.98 2.63 -8.51
C PHE A 35 -5.91 2.63 -9.73
N ASP A 36 -5.39 2.55 -10.96
CA ASP A 36 -6.18 2.33 -12.17
C ASP A 36 -6.66 0.88 -12.30
N HIS A 37 -5.94 -0.05 -11.66
CA HIS A 37 -6.19 -1.49 -11.76
C HIS A 37 -6.91 -2.07 -10.55
N ALA A 38 -6.77 -1.46 -9.36
CA ALA A 38 -7.32 -1.97 -8.11
C ALA A 38 -7.61 -0.84 -7.10
N GLN A 39 -8.27 -1.20 -6.01
CA GLN A 39 -8.35 -0.42 -4.78
C GLN A 39 -7.47 -1.12 -3.72
N PRO A 40 -6.14 -0.96 -3.79
CA PRO A 40 -5.25 -1.67 -2.88
C PRO A 40 -5.25 -1.02 -1.49
N PHE A 41 -5.21 -1.83 -0.45
CA PHE A 41 -4.96 -1.40 0.92
C PHE A 41 -3.98 -2.36 1.60
N VAL A 42 -3.30 -1.89 2.65
CA VAL A 42 -2.23 -2.65 3.31
C VAL A 42 -2.70 -3.18 4.64
N ILE A 43 -2.50 -4.47 4.88
CA ILE A 43 -2.65 -5.10 6.19
C ILE A 43 -1.25 -5.24 6.79
N GLY A 44 -0.96 -4.46 7.84
CA GLY A 44 0.35 -4.44 8.48
C GLY A 44 0.51 -3.32 9.51
N SER A 45 1.77 -3.04 9.86
CA SER A 45 2.11 -2.04 10.87
C SER A 45 2.35 -0.67 10.24
N VAL A 46 1.57 0.32 10.66
CA VAL A 46 1.73 1.73 10.27
C VAL A 46 3.12 2.25 10.63
N ALA A 47 3.69 1.81 11.76
CA ALA A 47 5.03 2.23 12.19
C ALA A 47 6.11 1.75 11.21
N CYS A 48 5.99 0.51 10.72
CA CYS A 48 6.91 -0.08 9.75
C CYS A 48 6.80 0.63 8.39
N LEU A 49 5.59 0.90 7.91
CA LEU A 49 5.37 1.64 6.65
C LEU A 49 5.91 3.07 6.72
N LYS A 50 5.70 3.78 7.84
CA LYS A 50 6.28 5.12 8.06
C LYS A 50 7.80 5.08 8.11
N GLN A 51 8.39 4.04 8.69
CA GLN A 51 9.84 3.85 8.69
C GLN A 51 10.37 3.59 7.28
N ALA A 52 9.73 2.70 6.53
CA ALA A 52 10.08 2.40 5.15
C ALA A 52 9.98 3.65 4.24
N ALA A 53 8.97 4.50 4.43
CA ALA A 53 8.87 5.79 3.73
C ALA A 53 10.08 6.70 4.01
N ARG A 54 10.51 6.81 5.27
CA ARG A 54 11.73 7.55 5.63
C ARG A 54 13.00 6.95 5.02
N GLN A 55 13.15 5.62 5.08
CA GLN A 55 14.33 4.92 4.56
C GLN A 55 14.44 5.00 3.03
N THR A 56 13.31 4.98 2.34
CA THR A 56 13.26 5.07 0.86
C THR A 56 13.27 6.50 0.34
N GLY A 57 13.08 7.51 1.20
CA GLY A 57 12.98 8.92 0.81
C GLY A 57 11.70 9.23 0.04
N ILE A 58 10.67 8.38 0.15
CA ILE A 58 9.40 8.51 -0.57
C ILE A 58 8.36 9.12 0.37
N SER A 59 7.69 10.17 -0.12
CA SER A 59 6.54 10.76 0.56
C SER A 59 5.26 10.04 0.15
N VAL A 60 4.63 9.36 1.10
CA VAL A 60 3.30 8.75 0.96
C VAL A 60 2.45 9.11 2.17
N GLU A 61 1.17 9.42 1.95
CA GLU A 61 0.21 9.57 3.03
C GLU A 61 -0.21 8.18 3.52
N ILE A 62 -0.19 7.98 4.83
CA ILE A 62 -0.56 6.72 5.47
C ILE A 62 -1.67 7.01 6.46
N GLU A 63 -2.88 6.61 6.08
CA GLU A 63 -4.08 6.64 6.92
C GLU A 63 -4.31 5.25 7.52
N ALA A 64 -4.44 5.19 8.84
CA ALA A 64 -4.76 3.97 9.56
C ALA A 64 -6.27 3.93 9.79
N VAL A 65 -6.90 2.80 9.50
CA VAL A 65 -8.32 2.54 9.72
C VAL A 65 -8.49 1.31 10.61
N GLU A 66 -9.38 1.39 11.59
CA GLU A 66 -9.75 0.32 12.54
C GLU A 66 -11.07 -0.35 12.15
#